data_AF-A0A521S7R0-F1
#
_entry.id   AF-A0A521S7R0-F1
#
_cell.length_a   1.000
_cell.length_b   1.000
_cell.length_c   1.000
_cell.angle_alpha   90.00
_cell.angle_beta   90.00
_cell.angle_gamma   90.00
#
_symmetry.space_group_name_H-M   'P 1'
#
loop_
_entity.id
_entity.type
_entity.pdbx_description
1 polymer ?
#
loop_
_entity_poly.entity_id
_entity_poly.type
_entity_poly.pdbx_seq_one_letter_code
_entity_poly.pdbx_strand_id
1 'polypeptide(L)'
;MKSIKVLLSILLLAGTLPLNVAPVWGAEGVITKVEAASGNYCHMKFPAIREETLYGDRPVLKDASDGDIIDFYGPCDHDPLGKEEILRQRADLRREQSRGGD
;
A
#
# COMPACT_ATOMS: atom_id res chain seq x y z
N MET A 1 -61.24 -11.02 9.32
CA MET A 1 -59.92 -11.67 9.49
C MET A 1 -58.97 -11.06 8.47
N LYS A 2 -57.83 -10.59 8.94
CA LYS A 2 -56.92 -9.66 8.24
C LYS A 2 -55.78 -10.50 7.66
N SER A 3 -55.66 -10.56 6.33
CA SER A 3 -54.60 -11.32 5.66
C SER A 3 -53.59 -10.34 5.07
N ILE A 4 -52.55 -10.03 5.84
CA ILE A 4 -51.42 -9.23 5.37
C ILE A 4 -50.52 -10.18 4.56
N LYS A 5 -50.44 -9.97 3.25
CA LYS A 5 -49.49 -10.67 2.38
C LYS A 5 -48.18 -9.88 2.41
N VAL A 6 -47.26 -10.25 3.29
CA VAL A 6 -45.89 -9.73 3.29
C VAL A 6 -45.12 -10.46 2.20
N LEU A 7 -44.81 -9.76 1.10
CA LEU A 7 -43.88 -10.24 0.08
C LEU A 7 -42.46 -9.92 0.55
N LEU A 8 -41.74 -10.94 1.01
CA LEU A 8 -40.31 -10.86 1.34
C LEU A 8 -39.50 -10.91 0.04
N SER A 9 -39.18 -9.75 -0.53
CA SER A 9 -38.18 -9.64 -1.59
C SER A 9 -36.79 -9.61 -0.98
N ILE A 10 -36.11 -10.76 -0.98
CA ILE A 10 -34.70 -10.87 -0.62
C ILE A 10 -33.88 -10.36 -1.81
N LEU A 11 -33.42 -9.11 -1.72
CA LEU A 11 -32.44 -8.55 -2.65
C LEU A 11 -31.04 -9.00 -2.21
N LEU A 12 -30.59 -10.16 -2.71
CA LEU A 12 -29.19 -10.58 -2.60
C LEU A 12 -28.37 -9.76 -3.60
N LEU A 13 -27.80 -8.64 -3.16
CA LEU A 13 -26.69 -8.02 -3.89
C LEU A 13 -25.45 -8.89 -3.69
N ALA A 14 -25.27 -9.87 -4.59
CA ALA A 14 -24.00 -10.54 -4.76
C ALA A 14 -23.00 -9.53 -5.35
N GLY A 15 -22.31 -8.80 -4.48
CA GLY A 15 -21.15 -8.00 -4.87
C GLY A 15 -20.03 -8.94 -5.26
N THR A 16 -19.86 -9.19 -6.57
CA THR A 16 -18.64 -9.80 -7.07
C THR A 16 -17.52 -8.78 -6.95
N LEU A 17 -16.62 -8.96 -5.98
CA LEU A 17 -15.32 -8.29 -6.02
C LEU A 17 -14.59 -8.82 -7.27
N PRO A 18 -14.28 -7.99 -8.27
CA PRO A 18 -13.35 -8.42 -9.30
C PRO A 18 -11.99 -8.56 -8.63
N LEU A 19 -11.57 -9.80 -8.38
CA LEU A 19 -10.16 -10.11 -8.16
C LEU A 19 -9.44 -9.84 -9.49
N ASN A 20 -9.15 -8.57 -9.77
CA ASN A 20 -8.21 -8.17 -10.80
C ASN A 20 -6.81 -8.55 -10.34
N VAL A 21 -6.49 -9.84 -10.44
CA VAL A 21 -5.11 -10.31 -10.39
C VAL A 21 -4.49 -10.08 -11.76
N ALA A 22 -4.25 -8.81 -12.09
CA ALA A 22 -3.28 -8.49 -13.13
C ALA A 22 -1.91 -8.90 -12.58
N PRO A 23 -1.10 -9.69 -13.32
CA PRO A 23 0.31 -9.85 -13.00
C PRO A 23 1.00 -8.57 -13.49
N VAL A 24 0.73 -7.46 -12.80
CA VAL A 24 1.68 -6.35 -12.78
C VAL A 24 2.89 -6.92 -12.06
N TRP A 25 4.08 -6.68 -12.58
CA TRP A 25 5.31 -6.91 -11.84
C TRP A 25 5.19 -6.15 -10.53
N GLY A 26 4.66 -6.82 -9.51
CA GLY A 26 4.51 -6.28 -8.19
C GLY A 26 5.93 -5.98 -7.77
N ALA A 27 6.19 -4.71 -7.49
CA ALA A 27 7.43 -4.31 -6.87
C ALA A 27 7.69 -5.29 -5.71
N GLU A 28 8.73 -6.09 -5.89
CA GLU A 28 9.05 -7.22 -5.06
C GLU A 28 9.16 -6.70 -3.62
N GLY A 29 8.21 -7.06 -2.74
CA GLY A 29 8.17 -6.58 -1.36
C GLY A 29 6.97 -5.70 -0.94
N VAL A 30 5.97 -5.44 -1.79
CA VAL A 30 4.69 -4.87 -1.31
C VAL A 30 3.92 -5.91 -0.48
N ILE A 31 3.63 -5.59 0.78
CA ILE A 31 2.93 -6.45 1.74
C ILE A 31 1.43 -6.41 1.51
N THR A 32 0.85 -5.22 1.39
CA THR A 32 -0.57 -5.04 1.10
C THR A 32 -0.78 -3.97 0.06
N LYS A 33 -1.78 -4.15 -0.81
CA LYS A 33 -2.28 -3.15 -1.74
C LYS A 33 -3.80 -3.22 -1.75
N VAL A 34 -4.45 -2.12 -1.40
CA VAL A 34 -5.91 -2.01 -1.34
C VAL A 34 -6.34 -0.83 -2.21
N GLU A 35 -7.07 -1.11 -3.28
CA GLU A 35 -7.61 -0.08 -4.18
C GLU A 35 -8.76 0.69 -3.50
N ALA A 36 -8.74 2.01 -3.63
CA ALA A 36 -9.87 2.86 -3.28
C ALA A 36 -10.99 2.69 -4.34
N ALA A 37 -12.23 3.02 -3.95
CA ALA A 37 -13.40 2.89 -4.83
C ALA A 37 -13.29 3.66 -6.17
N SER A 38 -12.42 4.66 -6.27
CA SER A 38 -12.15 5.42 -7.48
C SER A 38 -11.18 4.74 -8.47
N GLY A 39 -10.54 3.63 -8.09
CA GLY A 39 -9.66 2.81 -8.94
C GLY A 39 -8.27 3.38 -9.24
N ASN A 40 -8.00 4.65 -8.91
CA ASN A 40 -6.73 5.32 -9.23
C ASN A 40 -5.82 5.55 -8.01
N TYR A 41 -6.30 5.18 -6.83
CA TYR A 41 -5.61 5.45 -5.57
C TYR A 41 -5.58 4.17 -4.75
N CYS A 42 -4.45 3.89 -4.13
CA CYS A 42 -4.23 2.70 -3.34
C CYS A 42 -3.71 3.08 -1.96
N HIS A 43 -4.14 2.30 -0.97
CA HIS A 43 -3.45 2.15 0.29
C HIS A 43 -2.49 0.98 0.15
N MET A 44 -1.19 1.25 0.29
CA MET A 44 -0.13 0.26 0.15
C MET A 44 0.70 0.18 1.43
N LYS A 45 1.18 -1.02 1.75
CA LYS A 45 2.18 -1.23 2.80
C LYS A 45 3.37 -1.97 2.23
N PHE A 46 4.56 -1.49 2.52
CA PHE A 46 5.82 -2.10 2.08
C PHE A 46 6.94 -1.78 3.10
N PRO A 47 7.99 -2.62 3.21
CA PRO A 47 9.12 -2.32 4.08
C PRO A 47 9.86 -1.07 3.62
N ALA A 48 10.47 -0.33 4.54
CA ALA A 48 11.38 0.75 4.18
C ALA A 48 12.62 0.22 3.43
N ILE A 49 13.35 1.11 2.78
CA ILE A 49 14.64 0.79 2.15
C ILE A 49 15.69 0.65 3.25
N ARG A 50 16.57 -0.35 3.11
CA ARG A 50 17.74 -0.53 3.97
C ARG A 50 18.62 0.71 3.93
N GLU A 51 18.90 1.30 5.09
CA GLU A 51 19.61 2.58 5.21
C GLU A 51 20.97 2.54 4.49
N GLU A 52 21.69 1.41 4.58
CA GLU A 52 22.98 1.21 3.94
C GLU A 52 22.91 1.19 2.40
N THR A 53 21.73 0.94 1.83
CA THR A 53 21.49 0.93 0.37
C THR A 53 20.75 2.18 -0.13
N LEU A 54 20.16 2.96 0.77
CA LEU A 54 19.27 4.08 0.45
C LEU A 54 19.95 5.16 -0.41
N TYR A 55 21.26 5.35 -0.26
CA TYR A 55 22.04 6.32 -1.02
C TYR A 55 22.80 5.71 -2.20
N GLY A 56 22.74 4.39 -2.38
CA GLY A 56 23.40 3.67 -3.46
C GLY A 56 22.59 3.59 -4.75
N ASP A 57 23.18 2.95 -5.76
CA ASP A 57 22.56 2.76 -7.08
C ASP A 57 21.55 1.60 -7.12
N ARG A 58 21.51 0.77 -6.08
CA ARG A 58 20.66 -0.42 -5.96
C ARG A 58 20.01 -0.47 -4.58
N PRO A 59 18.93 0.30 -4.36
CA PRO A 59 18.20 0.25 -3.09
C PRO A 59 17.55 -1.13 -2.92
N VAL A 60 17.53 -1.61 -1.67
CA VAL A 60 16.93 -2.90 -1.31
C VAL A 60 15.99 -2.68 -0.14
N LEU A 61 14.79 -3.27 -0.20
CA LEU A 61 13.85 -3.21 0.90
C LEU A 61 14.36 -4.00 2.11
N LYS A 62 13.97 -3.56 3.31
CA LYS A 62 14.14 -4.32 4.55
C LYS A 62 13.31 -5.60 4.52
N ASP A 63 13.60 -6.51 5.44
CA ASP A 63 12.71 -7.65 5.62
C ASP A 63 11.38 -7.15 6.22
N ALA A 64 10.26 -7.74 5.79
CA ALA A 64 8.95 -7.34 6.31
C ALA A 64 8.80 -7.61 7.81
N SER A 65 9.64 -8.48 8.39
CA SER A 65 9.68 -8.76 9.82
C SER A 65 10.46 -7.72 10.65
N ASP A 66 11.25 -6.84 10.02
CA ASP A 66 12.04 -5.81 10.72
C ASP A 66 11.17 -4.68 11.31
N GLY A 67 9.87 -4.64 10.97
CA GLY A 67 8.86 -3.75 11.56
C GLY A 67 8.87 -2.31 11.03
N ASP A 68 9.86 -1.93 10.23
CA ASP A 68 9.90 -0.63 9.56
C ASP A 68 9.08 -0.68 8.26
N ILE A 69 7.78 -0.45 8.41
CA ILE A 69 6.78 -0.54 7.35
C ILE A 69 6.28 0.85 6.99
N ILE A 70 6.38 1.19 5.71
CA ILE A 70 5.79 2.40 5.15
C ILE A 70 4.33 2.13 4.83
N ASP A 71 3.48 3.03 5.34
CA ASP A 71 2.05 3.07 5.09
C ASP A 71 1.77 4.21 4.08
N PHE A 72 1.59 3.83 2.81
CA PHE A 72 1.52 4.75 1.68
C PHE A 72 0.10 4.86 1.14
N TYR A 73 -0.29 6.09 0.82
CA TYR A 73 -1.56 6.44 0.21
C TYR A 73 -1.26 7.24 -1.07
N GLY A 74 -1.45 6.63 -2.24
CA GLY A 74 -1.08 7.26 -3.51
C GLY A 74 -1.50 6.48 -4.74
N PRO A 75 -0.89 6.75 -5.91
CA PRO A 75 -1.13 5.99 -7.14
C PRO A 75 -0.91 4.49 -6.92
N CYS A 76 -1.78 3.68 -7.53
CA CYS A 76 -1.72 2.23 -7.40
C CYS A 76 -0.49 1.58 -8.06
N ASP A 77 0.19 2.30 -8.94
CA ASP A 77 1.42 1.90 -9.62
C ASP A 77 2.69 2.45 -8.92
N HIS A 78 2.56 2.92 -7.68
CA HIS A 78 3.72 3.36 -6.90
C HIS A 78 4.75 2.23 -6.74
N ASP A 79 6.01 2.58 -6.97
CA ASP A 79 7.16 1.70 -6.82
C ASP A 79 7.89 2.01 -5.49
N PRO A 80 7.87 1.10 -4.50
CA PRO A 80 8.66 1.17 -3.28
C PRO A 80 10.17 1.41 -3.47
N LEU A 81 10.72 1.04 -4.64
CA LEU A 81 12.12 1.28 -5.01
C LEU A 81 12.25 2.36 -6.09
N GLY A 82 11.17 3.09 -6.36
CA GLY A 82 11.12 4.16 -7.32
C GLY A 82 11.81 5.43 -6.82
N LYS A 83 12.21 6.29 -7.76
CA LYS A 83 12.92 7.54 -7.47
C LYS A 83 12.19 8.44 -6.47
N GLU A 84 10.87 8.54 -6.56
CA GLU A 84 10.07 9.37 -5.65
C GLU A 84 10.18 8.85 -4.21
N GLU A 85 10.01 7.55 -4.02
CA GLU A 85 10.06 6.91 -2.70
C GLU A 85 11.45 7.01 -2.08
N ILE A 86 12.51 6.77 -2.87
CA ILE A 86 13.90 6.95 -2.44
C ILE A 86 14.14 8.38 -1.93
N LEU A 87 13.67 9.39 -2.66
CA LEU A 87 13.84 10.79 -2.27
C LEU A 87 13.07 11.11 -0.98
N ARG A 88 11.87 10.55 -0.81
CA ARG A 88 11.06 10.70 0.40
C ARG A 88 11.81 10.11 1.61
N GLN A 89 12.22 8.85 1.54
CA GLN A 89 12.92 8.20 2.66
C GLN A 89 14.27 8.86 3.00
N ARG A 90 15.02 9.35 2.01
CA ARG A 90 16.24 10.15 2.27
C ARG A 90 15.94 11.43 3.05
N ALA A 91 14.87 12.12 2.67
CA ALA A 91 14.45 13.34 3.36
C ALA A 91 14.00 13.03 4.78
N ASP A 92 13.35 11.89 5.00
CA ASP A 92 12.84 11.45 6.30
C ASP A 92 13.99 11.11 7.25
N LEU A 93 14.94 10.29 6.78
CA LEU A 93 16.16 9.95 7.53
C LEU A 93 16.95 11.19 7.94
N ARG A 94 17.09 12.18 7.05
CA ARG A 94 17.76 13.44 7.38
C ARG A 94 17.05 14.20 8.50
N ARG A 95 15.72 14.20 8.51
CA ARG A 95 14.92 14.86 9.56
C ARG A 95 15.06 14.14 10.90
N GLU A 96 15.18 12.82 10.90
CA GLU A 96 15.42 12.02 12.11
C GLU A 96 16.80 12.28 12.69
N GLN A 97 17.84 12.27 11.85
CA GLN A 97 19.21 12.61 12.25
C GLN A 97 19.31 14.02 12.84
N SER A 98 18.56 14.97 12.28
CA SER A 98 18.52 16.35 12.81
C SER A 98 17.83 16.46 14.17
N ARG A 99 16.99 15.49 14.54
CA ARG A 99 16.26 15.45 15.81
C ARG A 99 16.97 14.67 16.91
N GLY A 100 17.79 13.68 16.53
CA GLY A 100 18.54 12.84 17.47
C GLY A 100 19.91 13.37 17.87
N GLY A 101 20.26 14.59 17.47
CA GLY A 101 21.57 15.22 17.71
C GLY A 101 21.67 16.09 18.97
N ASP A 102 20.70 16.02 19.88
CA ASP A 102 20.67 16.74 21.17
C ASP A 102 21.22 15.91 22.34
#